data_AF-A0A7K3CUN0-F1
#
_entry.id   AF-A0A7K3CUN0-F1
#
_cell.length_a   1.000
_cell.length_b   1.000
_cell.length_c   1.000
_cell.angle_alpha   90.00
_cell.angle_beta   90.00
_cell.angle_gamma   90.00
#
_symmetry.space_group_name_H-M   'P 1'
#
loop_
_entity.id
_entity.type
_entity.pdbx_description
1 polymer ?
#
loop_
_entity_poly.entity_id
_entity_poly.type
_entity_poly.pdbx_seq_one_letter_code
_entity_poly.pdbx_strand_id
1 'polypeptide(L)'
;RAAMKPIATVPRALATIDVATGEAAKAHHQRSDVCAVPAAGIVAEAMVALVLADAVAEKFGGDSVPETRRNVRSYLDHLQIR
;
A
#
# COMPACT_ATOMS: atom_id res chain seq x y z
N ARG A 1 -2.96 -7.04 6.96
CA ARG A 1 -1.85 -7.92 6.54
C ARG A 1 -1.85 -7.98 5.02
N ALA A 2 -0.69 -8.13 4.39
CA ALA A 2 -0.56 -8.20 2.94
C ALA A 2 0.39 -9.34 2.53
N ALA A 3 0.19 -9.88 1.33
CA ALA A 3 1.10 -10.84 0.71
C ALA A 3 1.78 -10.19 -0.50
N MET A 4 3.10 -10.18 -0.53
CA MET A 4 3.89 -9.61 -1.61
C MET A 4 4.62 -10.75 -2.35
N LYS A 5 4.37 -10.89 -3.65
CA LYS A 5 5.17 -11.78 -4.49
C LYS A 5 6.62 -11.25 -4.60
N PRO A 6 7.64 -12.10 -4.82
CA PRO A 6 8.97 -11.63 -5.20
C PRO A 6 8.86 -10.68 -6.39
N ILE A 7 9.35 -9.45 -6.23
CA ILE A 7 9.18 -8.38 -7.23
C ILE A 7 10.33 -8.32 -8.24
N ALA A 8 11.54 -8.69 -7.82
CA ALA A 8 12.68 -8.74 -8.70
C ALA A 8 12.66 -10.01 -9.57
N THR A 9 12.77 -9.84 -10.88
CA THR A 9 12.94 -10.95 -11.83
C THR A 9 14.24 -11.68 -11.55
N VAL A 10 14.18 -13.02 -11.41
CA VAL A 10 15.38 -13.83 -11.21
C VAL A 10 16.21 -13.87 -12.50
N PRO A 11 17.48 -13.39 -12.51
CA PRO A 11 18.28 -13.33 -13.72
C PRO A 11 18.45 -14.69 -14.40
N ARG A 12 18.23 -14.74 -15.72
CA ARG A 12 18.40 -15.92 -16.60
C ARG A 12 17.45 -17.10 -16.35
N ALA A 13 16.64 -17.07 -15.29
CA ALA A 13 15.76 -18.18 -14.92
C ALA A 13 14.47 -18.23 -15.75
N LEU A 14 13.85 -17.08 -16.01
CA LEU A 14 12.50 -17.03 -16.58
C LEU A 14 12.54 -17.00 -18.11
N ALA A 15 11.80 -17.92 -18.75
CA ALA A 15 11.54 -17.91 -20.18
C ALA A 15 10.44 -16.90 -20.52
N THR A 16 10.58 -16.24 -21.66
CA THR A 16 9.60 -15.31 -22.23
C THR A 16 9.72 -15.37 -23.76
N ILE A 17 8.98 -14.53 -24.46
CA ILE A 17 9.12 -14.30 -25.90
C ILE A 17 9.64 -12.89 -26.18
N ASP A 18 10.40 -12.74 -27.27
CA ASP A 18 10.64 -11.44 -27.87
C ASP A 18 9.37 -11.03 -28.66
N VAL A 19 8.80 -9.88 -28.31
CA VAL A 19 7.54 -9.40 -28.92
C VAL A 19 7.72 -8.85 -30.33
N ALA A 20 8.96 -8.54 -30.76
CA ALA A 20 9.24 -8.08 -32.11
C ALA A 20 9.41 -9.24 -33.10
N THR A 21 9.97 -10.38 -32.64
CA THR A 21 10.28 -11.53 -33.52
C THR A 21 9.37 -12.74 -33.28
N GLY A 22 8.75 -12.86 -32.11
CA GLY A 22 8.00 -14.04 -31.69
C GLY A 22 8.88 -15.21 -31.22
N GLU A 23 10.20 -15.04 -31.21
CA GLU A 23 11.15 -16.09 -30.83
C GLU A 23 11.30 -16.24 -29.30
N ALA A 24 11.84 -17.38 -28.87
CA ALA A 24 12.09 -17.65 -27.46
C ALA A 24 13.21 -16.75 -26.90
N ALA A 25 12.96 -16.14 -25.74
CA ALA A 25 13.89 -15.23 -25.08
C ALA A 25 13.96 -15.47 -23.56
N LYS A 26 14.88 -14.77 -22.88
CA LYS A 26 14.99 -14.76 -21.42
C LYS A 26 14.53 -13.42 -20.86
N ALA A 27 13.79 -13.46 -19.75
CA ALA A 27 13.29 -12.24 -19.14
C ALA A 27 14.43 -11.35 -18.61
N HIS A 28 14.38 -10.07 -18.95
CA HIS A 28 15.28 -9.07 -18.39
C HIS A 28 14.88 -8.72 -16.95
N HIS A 29 15.87 -8.57 -16.06
CA HIS A 29 15.66 -8.02 -14.72
C HIS A 29 15.87 -6.51 -14.76
N GLN A 30 14.97 -5.75 -14.13
CA GLN A 30 15.03 -4.28 -14.07
C GLN A 30 15.53 -3.77 -12.71
N ARG A 31 15.65 -4.67 -11.74
CA ARG A 31 16.09 -4.40 -10.37
C ARG A 31 16.82 -5.63 -9.82
N SER A 32 17.70 -5.42 -8.86
CA SER A 32 18.65 -6.44 -8.38
C SER A 32 18.57 -6.74 -6.88
N ASP A 33 17.64 -6.11 -6.16
CA ASP A 33 17.40 -6.43 -4.76
C ASP A 33 16.76 -7.81 -4.59
N VAL A 34 17.11 -8.49 -3.49
CA VAL A 34 16.65 -9.85 -3.20
C VAL A 34 15.26 -9.85 -2.55
N CYS A 35 14.99 -8.89 -1.66
CA CYS A 35 13.74 -8.81 -0.92
C CYS A 35 13.31 -7.35 -0.71
N ALA A 36 12.07 -7.04 -1.11
CA ALA A 36 11.46 -5.72 -0.96
C ALA A 36 10.35 -5.68 0.10
N VAL A 37 10.11 -6.78 0.83
CA VAL A 37 9.03 -6.89 1.82
C VAL A 37 9.11 -5.81 2.91
N PRO A 38 10.28 -5.46 3.47
CA PRO A 38 10.37 -4.40 4.46
C PRO A 38 9.92 -3.03 3.91
N ALA A 39 10.37 -2.66 2.71
CA ALA A 39 9.98 -1.41 2.07
C ALA A 39 8.49 -1.41 1.68
N ALA A 40 7.96 -2.56 1.24
CA ALA A 40 6.53 -2.70 0.97
C ALA A 40 5.66 -2.58 2.24
N GLY A 41 6.21 -2.86 3.42
CA GLY A 41 5.55 -2.60 4.71
C GLY A 41 5.24 -1.12 4.89
N ILE A 42 6.21 -0.24 4.62
CA ILE A 42 6.03 1.22 4.69
C ILE A 42 4.97 1.70 3.69
N VAL A 43 4.98 1.15 2.47
CA VAL A 43 3.93 1.44 1.49
C VAL A 43 2.56 1.00 2.00
N ALA A 44 2.46 -0.19 2.61
CA ALA A 44 1.21 -0.67 3.17
C ALA A 44 0.70 0.21 4.31
N GLU A 45 1.57 0.70 5.20
CA GLU A 45 1.22 1.65 6.26
C GLU A 45 0.69 2.97 5.68
N ALA A 46 1.35 3.52 4.66
CA ALA A 46 0.90 4.73 3.99
C ALA A 46 -0.48 4.56 3.34
N MET A 47 -0.71 3.44 2.65
CA MET A 47 -2.01 3.15 2.04
C MET A 47 -3.12 2.99 3.08
N VAL A 48 -2.83 2.36 4.22
CA VAL A 48 -3.79 2.25 5.34
C VAL A 48 -4.07 3.62 5.95
N ALA A 49 -3.04 4.46 6.15
CA ALA A 49 -3.21 5.80 6.69
C ALA A 49 -4.11 6.68 5.82
N LEU A 50 -3.98 6.61 4.49
CA LEU A 50 -4.86 7.31 3.55
C LEU A 50 -6.33 6.89 3.72
N VAL A 51 -6.60 5.58 3.72
CA VAL A 51 -7.96 5.05 3.86
C VAL A 51 -8.57 5.40 5.23
N LEU A 52 -7.78 5.32 6.29
CA LEU A 52 -8.25 5.69 7.63
C LEU A 52 -8.50 7.20 7.75
N ALA A 53 -7.66 8.04 7.15
CA ALA A 53 -7.86 9.47 7.14
C ALA A 53 -9.14 9.86 6.38
N ASP A 54 -9.40 9.23 5.23
CA ASP A 54 -10.62 9.42 4.46
C ASP A 54 -11.86 9.00 5.24
N ALA A 55 -11.84 7.81 5.86
CA ALA A 55 -12.94 7.35 6.72
C ALA A 55 -13.18 8.24 7.95
N VAL A 56 -12.10 8.82 8.52
CA VAL A 56 -12.21 9.80 9.61
C VAL A 56 -12.84 11.10 9.11
N ALA A 57 -12.40 11.61 7.96
CA ALA A 57 -12.97 12.81 7.36
C ALA A 57 -14.45 12.63 7.00
N GLU A 58 -14.83 11.49 6.41
CA GLU A 58 -16.22 11.14 6.08
C GLU A 58 -17.10 11.06 7.34
N LYS A 59 -16.63 10.36 8.39
CA LYS A 59 -17.42 10.14 9.61
C LYS A 59 -17.55 11.39 10.48
N PHE A 60 -16.47 12.16 10.62
CA PHE A 60 -16.39 13.23 11.62
C PHE A 60 -16.42 14.63 11.00
N GLY A 61 -16.19 14.75 9.69
CA GLY A 61 -16.17 16.01 8.97
C GLY A 61 -15.16 17.03 9.52
N GLY A 62 -15.44 18.30 9.21
CA GLY A 62 -14.65 19.44 9.65
C GLY A 62 -13.67 19.93 8.59
N ASP A 63 -13.54 21.25 8.51
CA ASP A 63 -12.66 21.91 7.53
C ASP A 63 -11.30 22.29 8.15
N SER A 64 -11.07 21.91 9.41
CA SER A 64 -9.80 22.12 10.11
C SER A 64 -9.52 20.99 11.11
N VAL A 65 -8.24 20.68 11.31
CA VAL A 65 -7.81 19.63 12.26
C VAL A 65 -8.39 19.83 13.68
N PRO A 66 -8.43 21.06 14.26
CA PRO A 66 -9.06 21.26 15.57
C PRO A 66 -10.55 20.93 15.62
N GLU A 67 -11.29 21.17 14.53
CA GLU A 67 -12.72 20.86 14.41
C GLU A 67 -12.95 19.36 14.32
N THR A 68 -12.28 18.66 13.41
CA THR A 68 -12.37 17.20 13.30
C THR A 68 -12.05 16.55 14.64
N ARG A 69 -11.00 17.03 15.35
CA ARG A 69 -10.63 16.55 16.68
C ARG A 69 -11.73 16.74 17.73
N ARG A 70 -12.41 17.89 17.73
CA ARG A 70 -13.56 18.15 18.62
C ARG A 70 -14.70 17.17 18.34
N ASN A 71 -15.01 16.92 17.07
CA ASN A 71 -16.09 16.03 16.65
C ASN A 71 -15.80 14.57 17.06
N VAL A 72 -14.56 14.10 16.85
CA VAL A 72 -14.09 12.78 17.31
C VAL A 72 -14.24 12.65 18.83
N ARG A 73 -13.80 13.65 19.59
CA ARG A 73 -13.87 13.62 21.06
C ARG A 73 -15.32 13.57 21.55
N SER A 74 -16.19 14.39 20.97
CA SER A 74 -17.62 14.36 21.27
C SER A 74 -18.21 12.97 21.04
N TYR A 75 -17.89 12.34 19.90
CA TYR A 75 -18.33 10.97 19.62
C TYR A 75 -17.88 9.98 20.71
N LEU A 76 -16.60 10.02 21.11
CA LEU A 76 -16.05 9.13 22.14
C LEU A 76 -16.68 9.36 23.52
N ASP A 77 -16.98 10.61 23.89
CA ASP A 77 -17.61 10.95 25.17
C ASP A 77 -19.06 10.43 25.28
N HIS A 78 -19.74 10.23 24.14
CA HIS A 78 -21.10 9.69 24.08
C HIS A 78 -21.16 8.17 23.90
N LEU A 79 -20.02 7.47 23.80
CA LEU A 79 -20.00 6.01 23.76
C LEU A 79 -20.36 5.44 25.14
N GLN A 80 -21.45 4.69 25.20
CA GLN A 80 -21.95 4.07 26.43
C GLN A 80 -21.12 2.87 26.91
N ILE A 81 -20.21 2.37 26.07
CA ILE A 81 -19.27 1.29 26.41
C ILE A 81 -17.87 1.90 26.38
N ARG A 82 -17.22 1.92 27.54
CA ARG A 82 -15.81 2.29 27.71
C ARG A 82 -14.95 1.05 27.88
#